data_AF-A0A9N9NGF1-F1
#
_entry.id   AF-A0A9N9NGF1-F1
#
_cell.length_a   1.000
_cell.length_b   1.000
_cell.length_c   1.000
_cell.angle_alpha   90.00
_cell.angle_beta   90.00
_cell.angle_gamma   90.00
#
_symmetry.space_group_name_H-M   'P 1'
#
loop_
_entity.id
_entity.type
_entity.pdbx_description
1 polymer ?
#
loop_
_entity_poly.entity_id
_entity_poly.type
_entity_poly.pdbx_seq_one_letter_code
_entity_poly.pdbx_strand_id
1 'polypeptide(L)' 'YMYQYNEIVGIANDPINAIFEVYSKIFATKTRYFGSLIMGWNDKNIVNELNKDVPFTSHSFLLEKIKVFVYEMGYLTNMD' A
#
# COMPACT_ATOMS: atom_id res chain seq x y z
N TYR A 1 -0.94 14.47 4.26
CA TYR A 1 -0.54 13.10 4.61
C TYR A 1 0.96 12.97 4.52
N MET A 2 1.61 12.53 5.59
CA MET A 2 3.06 12.33 5.61
C MET A 2 3.38 10.95 5.04
N TYR A 3 4.46 10.85 4.28
CA TYR A 3 4.99 9.57 3.82
C TYR A 3 6.51 9.54 4.02
N GLN A 4 7.05 8.34 4.28
CA GLN A 4 8.47 8.13 4.48
C GLN A 4 8.93 6.83 3.81
N TYR A 5 10.10 6.87 3.18
CA TYR A 5 10.82 5.69 2.74
C TYR A 5 12.32 5.91 2.92
N ASN A 6 12.99 5.08 3.73
CA ASN A 6 14.35 5.31 4.21
C ASN A 6 14.49 6.73 4.82
N GLU A 7 15.43 7.54 4.32
CA GLU A 7 15.66 8.92 4.75
C GLU A 7 14.74 9.94 4.05
N ILE A 8 13.91 9.51 3.10
CA ILE A 8 13.08 10.42 2.31
C ILE A 8 11.74 10.59 2.99
N VAL A 9 11.44 11.82 3.43
CA VAL A 9 10.15 12.23 4.00
C VAL A 9 9.47 13.24 3.07
N GLY A 10 8.15 13.12 2.91
CA GLY A 10 7.36 14.06 2.11
C GLY A 10 5.93 14.25 2.61
N ILE A 11 5.29 15.30 2.10
CA ILE A 11 3.90 15.64 2.40
C ILE A 11 3.10 15.57 1.10
N ALA A 12 2.01 14.80 1.11
CA ALA A 12 1.04 14.72 0.02
C ALA A 12 -0.31 15.30 0.45
N ASN A 13 -1.07 15.78 -0.54
CA ASN A 13 -2.35 16.43 -0.34
C ASN A 13 -3.45 15.46 0.13
N ASP A 14 -3.32 14.17 -0.20
CA ASP A 14 -4.26 13.10 0.15
C ASP A 14 -3.50 11.76 0.36
N PRO A 15 -4.12 10.74 0.99
CA PRO A 15 -3.43 9.49 1.30
C PRO A 15 -3.07 8.68 0.06
N ILE A 16 -3.84 8.79 -1.03
CA ILE A 16 -3.58 8.06 -2.28
C ILE A 16 -2.30 8.60 -2.92
N ASN A 17 -2.16 9.93 -2.97
CA ASN A 17 -0.93 10.56 -3.43
C ASN A 17 0.26 10.25 -2.53
N ALA A 18 0.08 10.13 -1.20
CA ALA A 18 1.15 9.72 -0.29
C ALA A 18 1.67 8.31 -0.61
N ILE A 19 0.77 7.34 -0.82
CA ILE A 19 1.11 5.96 -1.18
C ILE A 19 1.79 5.93 -2.56
N PHE A 20 1.27 6.69 -3.52
CA PHE A 20 1.84 6.77 -4.86
C PHE A 20 3.28 7.27 -4.86
N GLU A 21 3.58 8.32 -4.10
CA GLU A 21 4.92 8.88 -4.00
C GLU A 21 5.92 7.88 -3.39
N VAL A 22 5.52 7.15 -2.35
CA VAL A 22 6.36 6.07 -1.78
C VAL A 22 6.58 4.96 -2.80
N TYR A 23 5.50 4.49 -3.44
CA TYR A 23 5.57 3.41 -4.42
C TYR A 23 6.48 3.78 -5.60
N SER A 24 6.35 4.98 -6.15
CA SER A 24 7.21 5.46 -7.23
C SER A 24 8.68 5.57 -6.81
N LYS A 25 8.97 5.82 -5.52
CA LYS A 25 10.35 5.87 -5.01
C LYS A 25 10.95 4.48 -4.82
N ILE A 26 10.16 3.50 -4.40
CA ILE A 26 10.61 2.12 -4.21
C ILE A 26 10.86 1.44 -5.56
N PHE A 27 9.92 1.57 -6.50
CA PHE A 27 9.93 0.77 -7.74
C PHE A 27 10.35 1.55 -8.98
N ALA A 28 10.61 2.86 -8.85
CA ALA A 28 10.94 3.75 -9.98
C ALA A 28 9.88 3.78 -11.10
N THR A 29 8.62 3.43 -10.79
CA THR A 29 7.50 3.39 -11.75
C THR A 29 6.42 4.42 -11.41
N LYS A 30 5.98 5.20 -12.41
CA LYS A 30 4.85 6.13 -12.30
C LYS A 30 3.56 5.49 -12.83
N THR A 31 2.85 4.75 -11.99
CA THR A 31 1.52 4.21 -12.36
C THR A 31 0.40 5.07 -11.79
N ARG A 32 -0.19 5.96 -12.61
CA ARG A 32 -1.37 6.74 -12.20
C ARG A 32 -2.58 5.80 -12.07
N TYR A 33 -3.17 5.76 -10.88
CA TYR A 33 -4.20 4.83 -10.41
C TYR A 33 -5.38 4.61 -11.37
N PHE A 34 -5.67 3.33 -11.69
CA PHE A 34 -7.03 2.81 -11.98
C PHE A 34 -7.08 1.29 -11.67
N GLY A 35 -7.27 0.92 -10.40
CA GLY A 35 -7.67 -0.45 -9.99
C GLY A 35 -6.59 -1.36 -9.37
N SER A 36 -7.05 -2.44 -8.73
CA SER A 36 -6.27 -3.41 -7.91
C SER A 36 -5.14 -4.14 -8.64
N LEU A 37 -5.12 -4.08 -9.97
CA LEU A 37 -4.10 -4.68 -10.84
C LEU A 37 -2.78 -3.89 -10.90
N ILE A 38 -2.73 -2.64 -10.42
CA ILE A 38 -1.73 -1.66 -10.91
C ILE A 38 -0.56 -1.38 -9.94
N MET A 39 -0.66 -1.70 -8.65
CA MET A 39 0.47 -1.57 -7.70
C MET A 39 1.36 -2.82 -7.64
N GLY A 40 1.40 -3.63 -8.70
CA GLY A 40 2.25 -4.81 -8.72
C GLY A 40 1.93 -5.82 -7.61
N TRP A 41 0.71 -5.83 -7.07
CA TRP A 41 0.29 -6.78 -6.03
C TRP A 41 0.21 -8.23 -6.50
N ASN A 42 0.36 -8.46 -7.81
CA ASN A 42 0.60 -9.78 -8.41
C ASN A 42 2.09 -10.16 -8.43
N ASP A 43 2.99 -9.21 -8.18
CA ASP A 43 4.43 -9.43 -8.06
C ASP A 43 4.79 -9.63 -6.58
N LYS A 44 5.28 -10.83 -6.28
CA LYS A 44 5.65 -11.23 -4.92
C LYS A 44 6.80 -10.38 -4.36
N ASN A 45 7.69 -9.87 -5.20
CA ASN A 45 8.80 -9.03 -4.76
C ASN A 45 8.29 -7.66 -4.30
N ILE A 46 7.34 -7.10 -5.02
CA ILE A 46 6.68 -5.83 -4.68
C ILE A 46 5.92 -5.97 -3.36
N VAL A 47 5.12 -7.04 -3.23
CA VAL A 47 4.39 -7.36 -2.00
C VAL A 47 5.34 -7.51 -0.81
N ASN A 48 6.44 -8.24 -0.99
CA ASN A 48 7.40 -8.46 0.09
C ASN A 48 8.08 -7.16 0.52
N GLU A 49 8.47 -6.30 -0.42
CA GLU A 49 9.12 -5.02 -0.11
C GLU A 49 8.19 -4.09 0.67
N LEU A 50 6.92 -4.01 0.26
CA LEU A 50 5.92 -3.18 0.94
C LEU A 50 5.54 -3.71 2.34
N ASN A 51 5.78 -4.99 2.64
CA ASN A 51 5.48 -5.60 3.93
C ASN A 51 6.67 -5.63 4.91
N LYS A 52 7.87 -5.17 4.53
CA LYS A 52 9.09 -5.32 5.35
C LYS A 52 9.00 -4.69 6.75
N ASP A 53 8.27 -3.58 6.90
CA ASP A 53 8.18 -2.82 8.16
C ASP A 53 6.74 -2.57 8.63
N VAL A 54 5.78 -3.31 8.06
CA VAL A 54 4.36 -3.17 8.43
C VAL A 54 3.98 -4.28 9.42
N PRO A 55 3.42 -3.96 10.60
CA PRO A 55 3.02 -4.95 11.60
C PRO A 55 1.86 -5.85 11.13
N PHE A 56 1.23 -5.48 10.02
CA PHE A 56 0.20 -6.25 9.33
C PHE A 56 0.73 -6.73 7.98
N THR A 57 0.73 -8.04 7.75
CA THR A 57 1.00 -8.61 6.43
C THR A 57 -0.22 -8.39 5.55
N SER A 58 -0.04 -7.74 4.40
CA SER A 58 -1.11 -7.59 3.41
C SER A 58 -1.53 -8.95 2.87
N HIS A 59 -2.84 -9.19 2.74
CA HIS A 59 -3.37 -10.46 2.24
C HIS A 59 -4.36 -10.24 1.09
N SER A 60 -4.32 -11.15 0.11
CA SER A 60 -5.32 -11.22 -0.95
C SER A 60 -6.12 -12.51 -0.83
N PHE A 61 -7.44 -12.43 -0.99
CA PHE A 61 -8.31 -13.60 -1.07
C PHE A 61 -9.36 -13.43 -2.16
N LEU A 62 -9.91 -14.56 -2.62
CA LEU A 62 -10.97 -14.58 -3.62
C LEU A 62 -12.32 -14.70 -2.89
N LEU A 63 -13.22 -13.74 -3.10
CA LEU A 63 -14.60 -13.79 -2.66
C LEU A 63 -15.49 -14.00 -3.90
N GLU A 64 -15.91 -15.24 -4.11
CA GLU A 64 -16.57 -15.68 -5.35
C GLU A 64 -15.77 -15.33 -6.61
N LYS A 65 -16.14 -14.27 -7.33
CA LYS A 65 -15.47 -13.78 -8.54
C LYS A 65 -14.68 -12.49 -8.30
N ILE A 66 -14.65 -11.99 -7.06
CA ILE A 66 -14.03 -10.73 -6.69
C ILE A 66 -12.71 -11.03 -5.96
N LYS A 67 -11.59 -10.49 -6.48
CA LYS A 67 -10.31 -10.54 -5.77
C LYS A 67 -10.24 -9.36 -4.79
N VAL A 68 -10.28 -9.67 -3.50
CA VAL A 68 -10.19 -8.68 -2.42
C VAL A 68 -8.74 -8.58 -1.96
N PHE A 69 -8.28 -7.36 -1.72
CA PHE A 69 -6.94 -7.08 -1.22
C PHE A 69 -7.02 -6.21 0.04
N VAL A 70 -6.50 -6.74 1.14
CA VAL A 70 -6.45 -6.06 2.43
C VAL A 70 -5.01 -5.63 2.67
N TYR A 71 -4.78 -4.32 2.70
CA TYR A 71 -3.46 -3.70 2.88
C TYR A 71 -3.31 -2.99 4.23
N GLU A 72 -4.42 -2.71 4.89
CA GLU A 72 -4.46 -2.05 6.19
C GLU A 72 -5.65 -2.60 6.97
N MET A 73 -5.46 -2.83 8.27
CA MET A 73 -6.53 -3.21 9.18
C MET A 73 -6.40 -2.34 10.43
N GLY A 74 -7.33 -1.41 10.60
CA GLY A 74 -7.40 -0.56 11.79
C GLY A 74 -7.99 -1.33 12.96
N TYR A 75 -7.51 -1.03 14.17
CA TYR A 75 -8.18 -1.45 15.40
C TYR A 75 -9.13 -0.34 15.82
N LEU A 76 -10.42 -0.66 15.92
CA LEU A 76 -11.37 0.22 16.58
C LEU A 76 -11.33 -0.10 18.07
N THR A 77 -10.54 0.64 18.83
CA THR A 77 -10.62 0.59 20.29
C THR A 77 -11.80 1.46 20.71
N ASN A 78 -12.93 0.84 21.05
CA ASN A 78 -13.91 1.49 21.91
C ASN A 78 -13.25 1.61 23.28
N MET A 79 -12.49 2.68 23.49
CA MET A 79 -12.09 3.11 24.82
C MET A 79 -13.25 3.94 25.35
N ASP A 80 -14.01 3.35 26.28
CA ASP A 80 -14.96 4.06 27.14
C ASP A 80 -14.26 5.11 28.01
#